data_AF-A0A1X7F894-F1
#
_entry.id   AF-A0A1X7F894-F1
#
_cell.length_a   1.000
_cell.length_b   1.000
_cell.length_c   1.000
_cell.angle_alpha   90.00
_cell.angle_beta   90.00
_cell.angle_gamma   90.00
#
_symmetry.space_group_name_H-M   'P 1'
#
loop_
_entity.id
_entity.type
_entity.pdbx_description
1 polymer ?
#
loop_
_entity_poly.entity_id
_entity_poly.type
_entity_poly.pdbx_seq_one_letter_code
_entity_poly.pdbx_strand_id
1 'polypeptide(L)'
;MANDDPGHDIGGNGNGADPQNPDPNGPGGGGGGGNGQGPGGGGGNGPGPGGGGIPPHLTSIAIGVGLLMIVGGVSAGFLDQKSLLTTLIACAGVAVVLSAFGAQAQGAWRGWTMGGSVAIAFAMFLLLQAYDTPPMLYKTGSISGDIDKLSDVVILDDDPLYQYRDLNAKEIKFILTNNGFRKSNIRIRVTTLDSGQPRSEFTMVAGAEGIAKAHLGPLFGNNKNIDWDFDLARRVVTENGKVVFKEVRSLQDLAIAIPQPGAAPVPFLRSLLLPAAFAQSLPLDIDPVIFDRLQDDDASIRRSTRDNLAALGPAAVPAMIRHLKEDQDDYRTKLGITYALAEMMRRSPTAETRQAISANLKGEDFPVLVAAAQDDDDTVRLQAGEFLYLLQDQRSIRPSIDAAATASDEIKAADQVLIIREAGKNLSSDEKLKVIESLNDLGAVNDLIKNKDALTRILKW
;
A
#
# COMPACT_ATOMS: atom_id res chain seq x y z
N MET A 1 -44.62 30.42 -33.13
CA MET A 1 -45.99 30.49 -32.59
C MET A 1 -46.02 29.48 -31.45
N ALA A 2 -45.65 29.91 -30.24
CA ALA A 2 -46.56 30.44 -29.21
C ALA A 2 -47.34 29.26 -28.57
N ASN A 3 -47.38 29.05 -27.26
CA ASN A 3 -46.83 29.72 -26.10
C ASN A 3 -47.15 28.84 -24.86
N ASP A 4 -46.67 29.25 -23.69
CA ASP A 4 -47.26 29.02 -22.35
C ASP A 4 -46.67 27.91 -21.44
N ASP A 5 -45.67 28.37 -20.69
CA ASP A 5 -45.39 28.10 -19.28
C ASP A 5 -46.43 28.81 -18.38
N PRO A 6 -46.78 28.27 -17.19
CA PRO A 6 -46.51 29.07 -16.00
C PRO A 6 -46.08 28.27 -14.75
N GLY A 7 -44.89 28.58 -14.24
CA GLY A 7 -44.63 29.19 -12.93
C GLY A 7 -45.43 28.75 -11.69
N HIS A 8 -44.72 28.17 -10.72
CA HIS A 8 -45.10 28.25 -9.31
C HIS A 8 -43.91 28.58 -8.40
N ASP A 9 -43.90 29.83 -7.95
CA ASP A 9 -43.25 30.38 -6.77
C ASP A 9 -44.01 29.95 -5.51
N ILE A 10 -43.32 29.42 -4.50
CA ILE A 10 -43.73 29.55 -3.09
C ILE A 10 -42.48 29.85 -2.25
N GLY A 11 -42.42 31.09 -1.77
CA GLY A 11 -41.53 31.51 -0.70
C GLY A 11 -42.02 31.06 0.68
N GLY A 12 -41.09 30.89 1.61
CA GLY A 12 -41.36 30.55 3.00
C GLY A 12 -40.23 31.02 3.91
N ASN A 13 -40.35 32.26 4.36
CA ASN A 13 -39.49 32.97 5.30
C ASN A 13 -39.75 32.48 6.74
N GLY A 14 -38.71 32.32 7.58
CA GLY A 14 -38.86 31.83 8.94
C GLY A 14 -37.68 32.15 9.85
N ASN A 15 -37.58 33.42 10.25
CA ASN A 15 -36.80 33.89 11.40
C ASN A 15 -37.39 33.39 12.72
N GLY A 16 -36.54 33.06 13.69
CA GLY A 16 -36.89 32.89 15.10
C GLY A 16 -35.66 32.44 15.89
N ALA A 17 -34.86 33.37 16.41
CA ALA A 17 -34.99 33.98 17.73
C ALA A 17 -34.24 33.20 18.83
N ASP A 18 -33.07 33.75 19.14
CA ASP A 18 -32.28 33.63 20.36
C ASP A 18 -33.12 34.02 21.60
N PRO A 19 -32.83 33.46 22.80
CA PRO A 19 -32.64 34.35 23.93
C PRO A 19 -31.50 33.93 24.88
N GLN A 20 -30.52 34.83 25.00
CA GLN A 20 -30.07 35.49 26.23
C GLN A 20 -30.13 34.69 27.56
N ASN A 21 -28.92 34.36 28.03
CA ASN A 21 -28.32 34.51 29.37
C ASN A 21 -29.21 35.01 30.54
N PRO A 22 -28.97 34.53 31.79
CA PRO A 22 -28.01 35.27 32.62
C PRO A 22 -27.16 34.41 33.60
N ASP A 23 -25.84 34.67 33.60
CA ASP A 23 -24.95 34.70 34.78
C ASP A 23 -25.56 35.58 35.90
N PRO A 24 -25.18 35.53 37.21
CA PRO A 24 -23.84 35.23 37.74
C PRO A 24 -23.81 34.53 39.13
N ASN A 25 -22.60 34.21 39.60
CA ASN A 25 -22.11 34.29 41.01
C ASN A 25 -21.39 33.04 41.50
N GLY A 26 -20.13 33.25 41.89
CA GLY A 26 -19.48 32.44 42.91
C GLY A 26 -17.95 32.59 42.95
N PRO A 27 -17.39 33.64 43.57
CA PRO A 27 -16.00 33.65 44.00
C PRO A 27 -15.91 33.14 45.45
N GLY A 28 -15.34 31.95 45.64
CA GLY A 28 -14.76 31.51 46.93
C GLY A 28 -13.27 31.35 46.70
N GLY A 29 -12.37 32.10 47.35
CA GLY A 29 -12.11 32.01 48.78
C GLY A 29 -11.46 30.65 49.05
N GLY A 30 -10.18 30.48 49.33
CA GLY A 30 -9.22 31.31 50.02
C GLY A 30 -8.42 30.39 50.95
N GLY A 31 -7.15 30.73 51.22
CA GLY A 31 -6.50 30.34 52.48
C GLY A 31 -5.52 29.17 52.46
N GLY A 32 -4.34 29.45 53.07
CA GLY A 32 -3.44 28.47 53.69
C GLY A 32 -2.28 28.05 52.80
N GLY A 33 -1.04 28.54 52.94
CA GLY A 33 -0.35 28.83 54.19
C GLY A 33 0.21 27.53 54.76
N GLY A 34 1.50 27.26 54.51
CA GLY A 34 2.15 26.03 54.95
C GLY A 34 3.66 26.02 54.72
N ASN A 35 4.36 26.99 55.29
CA ASN A 35 5.79 26.88 55.56
C ASN A 35 6.03 25.69 56.50
N GLY A 36 6.80 24.71 56.04
CA GLY A 36 7.34 23.63 56.86
C GLY A 36 8.85 23.59 56.71
N GLN A 37 9.55 24.50 57.39
CA GLN A 37 10.94 24.29 57.79
C GLN A 37 10.95 23.20 58.86
N GLY A 38 11.80 22.20 58.69
CA GLY A 38 12.08 21.18 59.68
C GLY A 38 13.37 20.43 59.33
N PRO A 39 14.48 20.64 60.05
CA PRO A 39 15.77 20.05 59.77
C PRO A 39 15.92 18.69 60.47
N GLY A 40 16.43 17.70 59.73
CA GLY A 40 16.92 16.43 60.28
C GLY A 40 17.79 15.77 59.21
N GLY A 41 19.10 15.64 59.36
CA GLY A 41 19.76 15.11 60.54
C GLY A 41 19.72 13.59 60.47
N GLY A 42 20.46 13.02 59.52
CA GLY A 42 20.50 11.58 59.26
C GLY A 42 21.73 11.19 58.46
N GLY A 43 22.92 11.48 58.99
CA GLY A 43 24.18 10.95 58.50
C GLY A 43 24.22 9.43 58.69
N GLY A 44 23.71 8.71 57.69
CA GLY A 44 23.91 7.27 57.58
C GLY A 44 25.34 7.02 57.13
N ASN A 45 26.23 6.77 58.09
CA ASN A 45 27.48 6.06 57.85
C ASN A 45 27.15 4.65 57.35
N GLY A 46 26.97 4.52 56.04
CA GLY A 46 27.03 3.22 55.38
C GLY A 46 28.41 2.61 55.64
N PRO A 47 28.50 1.30 55.92
CA PRO A 47 29.77 0.62 56.11
C PRO A 47 30.63 0.88 54.87
N GLY A 48 31.77 1.55 55.06
CA GLY A 48 32.75 1.76 54.01
C GLY A 48 33.05 0.42 53.35
N PRO A 49 33.13 0.36 52.00
CA PRO A 49 33.36 -0.88 51.29
C PRO A 49 34.64 -1.49 51.83
N GLY A 50 34.51 -2.58 52.58
CA GLY A 50 35.63 -3.38 53.01
C GLY A 50 36.42 -3.73 51.75
N GLY A 51 37.68 -3.30 51.71
CA GLY A 51 38.61 -3.47 50.61
C GLY A 51 39.02 -4.93 50.41
N GLY A 52 38.05 -5.83 50.23
CA GLY A 52 38.23 -7.10 49.57
C GLY A 52 38.47 -6.80 48.09
N GLY A 53 39.70 -6.38 47.77
CA GLY A 53 40.12 -6.21 46.39
C GLY A 53 39.82 -7.50 45.63
N ILE A 54 39.20 -7.38 44.46
CA ILE A 54 38.90 -8.51 43.60
C ILE A 54 40.22 -9.25 43.34
N PRO A 55 40.28 -10.59 43.55
CA PRO A 55 41.48 -11.35 43.29
C PRO A 55 42.03 -11.08 41.88
N PRO A 56 43.34 -10.82 41.73
CA PRO A 56 43.92 -10.36 40.46
C PRO A 56 43.70 -11.33 39.28
N HIS A 57 43.50 -12.62 39.55
CA HIS A 57 43.19 -13.62 38.53
C HIS A 57 41.75 -13.51 37.98
N LEU A 58 40.80 -12.98 38.75
CA LEU A 58 39.44 -12.75 38.25
C LEU A 58 39.38 -11.51 37.35
N THR A 59 40.18 -10.49 37.65
CA THR A 59 40.31 -9.29 36.82
C THR A 59 40.87 -9.62 35.44
N SER A 60 41.90 -10.46 35.35
CA SER A 60 42.48 -10.88 34.06
C SER A 60 41.51 -11.73 33.23
N ILE A 61 40.72 -12.61 33.87
CA ILE A 61 39.67 -13.37 33.20
C ILE A 61 38.58 -12.44 32.64
N ALA A 62 38.11 -11.46 33.43
CA ALA A 62 37.11 -10.50 33.00
C ALA A 62 37.58 -9.67 31.79
N ILE A 63 38.82 -9.19 31.82
CA ILE A 63 39.43 -8.46 30.69
C ILE A 63 39.51 -9.37 29.45
N GLY A 64 39.93 -10.63 29.61
CA GLY A 64 40.00 -11.60 28.52
C GLY A 64 38.65 -11.87 27.86
N VAL A 65 37.60 -12.09 28.66
CA VAL A 65 36.24 -12.29 28.18
C VAL A 65 35.70 -11.03 27.49
N GLY A 66 35.91 -9.86 28.09
CA GLY A 66 35.46 -8.59 27.51
C GLY A 66 36.12 -8.30 26.15
N LEU A 67 37.42 -8.52 26.02
CA LEU A 67 38.14 -8.37 24.75
C LEU A 67 37.69 -9.40 23.71
N LEU A 68 37.43 -10.65 24.11
CA LEU A 68 36.89 -11.67 23.21
C LEU A 68 35.52 -11.27 22.66
N MET A 69 34.64 -10.71 23.50
CA MET A 69 33.33 -10.21 23.06
C MET A 69 33.44 -9.01 22.12
N ILE A 70 34.37 -8.07 22.37
CA ILE A 70 34.62 -6.94 21.47
C ILE A 70 35.10 -7.45 20.11
N VAL A 71 36.12 -8.32 20.09
CA VAL A 71 36.65 -8.89 18.84
C VAL A 71 35.58 -9.69 18.13
N GLY A 72 34.84 -10.56 18.85
CA GLY A 72 33.75 -11.34 18.27
C GLY A 72 32.63 -10.48 17.68
N GLY A 73 32.22 -9.41 18.37
CA GLY A 73 31.21 -8.47 17.88
C GLY A 73 31.68 -7.70 16.64
N VAL A 74 32.92 -7.21 16.64
CA VAL A 74 33.51 -6.49 15.50
C VAL A 74 33.70 -7.43 14.30
N SER A 75 34.28 -8.61 14.52
CA SER A 75 34.50 -9.61 13.46
C SER A 75 33.19 -10.12 12.86
N ALA A 76 32.16 -10.34 13.67
CA ALA A 76 30.83 -10.69 13.18
C ALA A 76 30.21 -9.55 12.35
N GLY A 77 30.42 -8.28 12.74
CA GLY A 77 29.98 -7.12 11.98
C GLY A 77 30.62 -6.99 10.59
N PHE A 78 31.80 -7.57 10.36
CA PHE A 78 32.41 -7.63 9.03
C PHE A 78 31.84 -8.73 8.12
N LEU A 79 31.24 -9.77 8.69
CA LEU A 79 30.69 -10.92 7.96
C LEU A 79 29.20 -10.75 7.66
N ASP A 80 28.46 -10.05 8.52
CA ASP A 80 27.02 -9.86 8.38
C ASP A 80 26.66 -8.38 8.53
N GLN A 81 26.13 -7.78 7.45
CA GLN A 81 25.76 -6.37 7.46
C GLN A 81 24.50 -6.17 8.31
N LYS A 82 24.66 -5.49 9.46
CA LYS A 82 23.62 -4.78 10.23
C LYS A 82 22.74 -5.61 11.18
N SER A 83 23.33 -6.46 12.02
CA SER A 83 22.59 -7.02 13.15
C SER A 83 22.79 -6.16 14.41
N LEU A 84 21.70 -5.62 14.97
CA LEU A 84 21.65 -4.99 16.30
C LEU A 84 22.39 -5.80 17.38
N LEU A 85 22.44 -7.12 17.20
CA LEU A 85 23.10 -8.06 18.08
C LEU A 85 24.63 -7.87 18.14
N THR A 86 25.29 -7.55 17.02
CA THR A 86 26.76 -7.40 16.99
C THR A 86 27.21 -6.13 17.72
N THR A 87 26.49 -5.03 17.53
CA THR A 87 26.69 -3.76 18.26
C THR A 87 26.49 -3.95 19.75
N LEU A 88 25.45 -4.70 20.14
CA LEU A 88 25.16 -4.99 21.55
C LEU A 88 26.27 -5.82 22.20
N ILE A 89 26.74 -6.88 21.52
CA ILE A 89 27.82 -7.75 22.00
C ILE A 89 29.12 -6.96 22.20
N ALA A 90 29.47 -6.08 21.26
CA ALA A 90 30.65 -5.21 21.38
C ALA A 90 30.52 -4.22 22.56
N CYS A 91 29.35 -3.60 22.74
CA CYS A 91 29.10 -2.68 23.85
C CYS A 91 29.15 -3.40 25.21
N ALA A 92 28.60 -4.61 25.31
CA ALA A 92 28.70 -5.44 26.50
C ALA A 92 30.15 -5.80 26.83
N GLY A 93 30.96 -6.13 25.82
CA GLY A 93 32.39 -6.38 25.99
C GLY A 93 33.14 -5.17 26.56
N VAL A 94 32.87 -3.96 26.04
CA VAL A 94 33.44 -2.71 26.59
C VAL A 94 33.00 -2.45 28.03
N ALA A 95 31.73 -2.75 28.37
CA ALA A 95 31.24 -2.63 29.74
C ALA A 95 32.02 -3.53 30.70
N VAL A 96 32.27 -4.78 30.32
CA VAL A 96 33.02 -5.75 31.15
C VAL A 96 34.45 -5.29 31.37
N VAL A 97 35.13 -4.80 30.31
CA VAL A 97 36.50 -4.28 30.42
C VAL A 97 36.56 -3.06 31.35
N LEU A 98 35.65 -2.09 31.17
CA LEU A 98 35.63 -0.88 32.01
C LEU A 98 35.29 -1.18 33.48
N SER A 99 34.47 -2.20 33.73
CA SER A 99 34.17 -2.67 35.09
C SER A 99 35.41 -3.22 35.78
N ALA A 100 36.26 -3.94 35.05
CA ALA A 100 37.50 -4.49 35.58
C ALA A 100 38.52 -3.41 35.99
N PHE A 101 38.45 -2.21 35.39
CA PHE A 101 39.27 -1.05 35.75
C PHE A 101 38.63 -0.12 36.80
N GLY A 102 37.44 -0.46 37.31
CA GLY A 102 36.78 0.34 38.33
C GLY A 102 36.25 1.68 37.84
N ALA A 103 35.92 1.81 36.55
CA ALA A 103 35.37 3.04 35.99
C ALA A 103 34.01 3.36 36.64
N GLN A 104 33.94 4.51 37.34
CA GLN A 104 32.71 5.03 37.94
C GLN A 104 32.28 6.30 37.17
N ALA A 105 31.29 6.17 36.29
CA ALA A 105 30.60 7.30 35.69
C ALA A 105 29.15 7.32 36.20
N GLN A 106 28.65 8.44 36.71
CA GLN A 106 27.25 8.55 37.14
C GLN A 106 26.52 9.53 36.23
N GLY A 107 25.35 9.13 35.72
CA GLY A 107 24.49 9.97 34.89
C GLY A 107 23.01 9.68 35.14
N ALA A 108 22.20 10.72 35.08
CA ALA A 108 20.74 10.61 35.13
C ALA A 108 20.18 10.79 33.72
N TRP A 109 19.39 9.83 33.24
CA TRP A 109 18.72 9.91 31.93
C TRP A 109 17.26 9.49 32.05
N ARG A 110 16.33 10.38 31.66
CA ARG A 110 14.87 10.15 31.68
C ARG A 110 14.31 9.56 32.99
N GLY A 111 14.84 9.99 34.14
CA GLY A 111 14.39 9.53 35.47
C GLY A 111 15.08 8.27 35.98
N TRP A 112 16.03 7.71 35.24
CA TRP A 112 16.83 6.55 35.64
C TRP A 112 18.24 7.01 36.00
N THR A 113 18.77 6.57 37.14
CA THR A 113 20.17 6.77 37.52
C THR A 113 20.96 5.53 37.10
N MET A 114 21.85 5.68 36.13
CA MET A 114 22.79 4.63 35.74
C MET A 114 24.19 5.03 36.17
N GLY A 115 24.87 4.13 36.86
CA GLY A 115 26.23 4.32 37.37
C GLY A 115 27.20 3.26 36.82
N GLY A 116 28.46 3.65 36.65
CA GLY A 116 29.56 2.79 36.25
C GLY A 116 29.67 2.52 34.75
N SER A 117 30.32 1.41 34.44
CA SER A 117 30.56 0.87 33.10
C SER A 117 29.30 0.64 32.26
N VAL A 118 28.16 0.36 32.90
CA VAL A 118 26.87 0.14 32.21
C VAL A 118 26.37 1.42 31.54
N ALA A 119 26.51 2.57 32.21
CA ALA A 119 26.11 3.86 31.64
C ALA A 119 26.93 4.21 30.40
N ILE A 120 28.23 3.92 30.43
CA ILE A 120 29.15 4.18 29.31
C ILE A 120 28.82 3.26 28.12
N ALA A 121 28.59 1.97 28.37
CA ALA A 121 28.23 1.01 27.32
C ALA A 121 26.88 1.33 26.69
N PHE A 122 25.89 1.78 27.48
CA PHE A 122 24.60 2.21 26.98
C PHE A 122 24.70 3.50 26.16
N ALA A 123 25.46 4.49 26.64
CA ALA A 123 25.72 5.72 25.90
C ALA A 123 26.45 5.44 24.57
N MET A 124 27.43 4.54 24.58
CA MET A 124 28.16 4.13 23.38
C MET A 124 27.26 3.34 22.42
N PHE A 125 26.39 2.46 22.92
CA PHE A 125 25.39 1.77 22.11
C PHE A 125 24.44 2.76 21.43
N LEU A 126 23.91 3.74 22.18
CA LEU A 126 23.04 4.77 21.60
C LEU A 126 23.77 5.66 20.59
N LEU A 127 25.04 6.00 20.85
CA LEU A 127 25.85 6.79 19.93
C LEU A 127 26.17 6.01 18.66
N LEU A 128 26.48 4.71 18.77
CA LEU A 128 26.67 3.83 17.61
C LEU A 128 25.35 3.64 16.85
N GLN A 129 24.21 3.48 17.52
CA GLN A 129 22.91 3.47 16.85
C GLN A 129 22.65 4.78 16.10
N ALA A 130 22.95 5.92 16.71
CA ALA A 130 22.78 7.23 16.07
C ALA A 130 23.73 7.47 14.88
N TYR A 131 24.93 6.89 14.90
CA TYR A 131 25.91 7.00 13.81
C TYR A 131 25.72 5.96 12.70
N ASP A 132 25.24 4.76 13.05
CA ASP A 132 25.16 3.59 12.16
C ASP A 132 23.76 3.37 11.59
N THR A 133 22.74 4.06 12.12
CA THR A 133 21.59 4.40 11.28
C THR A 133 22.07 5.43 10.27
N PRO A 134 22.24 5.10 8.97
CA PRO A 134 22.30 6.15 7.97
C PRO A 134 21.10 7.06 8.24
N PRO A 135 21.24 8.40 8.16
CA PRO A 135 20.11 9.30 8.37
C PRO A 135 18.98 8.72 7.54
N MET A 136 17.88 8.27 8.17
CA MET A 136 16.81 7.65 7.41
C MET A 136 16.40 8.70 6.39
N LEU A 137 16.72 8.44 5.12
CA LEU A 137 16.55 9.39 4.05
C LEU A 137 15.07 9.36 3.69
N TYR A 138 14.28 10.04 4.52
CA TYR A 138 12.86 10.16 4.30
C TYR A 138 12.55 11.45 3.54
N LYS A 139 11.65 11.35 2.58
CA LYS A 139 11.09 12.49 1.87
C LYS A 139 9.66 12.70 2.32
N THR A 140 9.35 13.88 2.80
CA THR A 140 7.97 14.26 3.11
C THR A 140 7.32 14.87 1.88
N GLY A 141 6.04 14.54 1.68
CA GLY A 141 5.19 15.17 0.70
C GLY A 141 3.81 15.48 1.26
N SER A 142 3.09 16.37 0.58
CA SER A 142 1.68 16.60 0.81
C SER A 142 0.89 16.63 -0.49
N ILE A 143 -0.38 16.23 -0.39
CA ILE A 143 -1.39 16.37 -1.43
C ILE A 143 -2.46 17.33 -0.90
N SER A 144 -2.61 18.49 -1.53
CA SER A 144 -3.62 19.51 -1.24
C SER A 144 -4.63 19.63 -2.38
N GLY A 145 -5.51 20.64 -2.36
CA GLY A 145 -6.54 20.87 -3.38
C GLY A 145 -7.95 20.47 -2.92
N ASP A 146 -8.69 19.74 -3.77
CA ASP A 146 -10.08 19.30 -3.54
C ASP A 146 -10.23 18.17 -2.48
N ILE A 147 -9.34 18.09 -1.49
CA ILE A 147 -9.27 16.98 -0.53
C ILE A 147 -10.49 16.91 0.40
N ASP A 148 -11.16 18.03 0.64
CA ASP A 148 -12.35 18.09 1.50
C ASP A 148 -13.58 17.42 0.88
N LYS A 149 -13.57 17.15 -0.43
CA LYS A 149 -14.60 16.38 -1.14
C LYS A 149 -14.33 14.87 -1.10
N LEU A 150 -13.23 14.46 -0.49
CA LEU A 150 -12.78 13.07 -0.46
C LEU A 150 -13.05 12.47 0.91
N SER A 151 -13.59 11.26 0.93
CA SER A 151 -13.64 10.46 2.16
C SER A 151 -12.23 9.97 2.49
N ASP A 152 -11.45 9.59 1.47
CA ASP A 152 -10.11 9.09 1.66
C ASP A 152 -9.25 9.13 0.38
N VAL A 153 -7.93 9.10 0.56
CA VAL A 153 -6.93 8.99 -0.52
C VAL A 153 -5.79 8.10 -0.04
N VAL A 154 -5.45 7.11 -0.86
CA VAL A 154 -4.38 6.17 -0.53
C VAL A 154 -3.38 6.11 -1.67
N ILE A 155 -2.10 6.34 -1.34
CA ILE A 155 -0.99 6.10 -2.25
C ILE A 155 -0.56 4.65 -2.09
N LEU A 156 -0.63 3.87 -3.15
CA LEU A 156 -0.35 2.45 -3.17
C LEU A 156 1.03 2.19 -3.77
N ASP A 157 1.95 1.68 -2.95
CA ASP A 157 3.26 1.12 -3.32
C ASP A 157 3.52 -0.18 -2.52
N ASP A 158 4.59 -0.92 -2.81
CA ASP A 158 4.96 -2.15 -2.09
C ASP A 158 5.53 -1.89 -0.68
N ASP A 159 6.20 -0.75 -0.47
CA ASP A 159 6.63 -0.33 0.86
C ASP A 159 5.51 0.54 1.48
N PRO A 160 5.16 0.35 2.77
CA PRO A 160 4.12 1.14 3.40
C PRO A 160 4.53 2.61 3.44
N LEU A 161 3.85 3.40 2.63
CA LEU A 161 3.85 4.85 2.72
C LEU A 161 3.10 5.24 3.99
N TYR A 162 3.81 5.88 4.93
CA TYR A 162 3.14 6.47 6.08
C TYR A 162 2.36 7.67 5.59
N GLN A 163 1.04 7.53 5.50
CA GLN A 163 0.13 8.59 5.10
C GLN A 163 -0.81 8.95 6.26
N TYR A 164 -1.06 10.25 6.42
CA TYR A 164 -2.07 10.73 7.36
C TYR A 164 -2.78 11.96 6.79
N ARG A 165 -4.07 12.06 7.08
CA ARG A 165 -4.88 13.24 6.72
C ARG A 165 -4.71 14.29 7.80
N ASP A 166 -4.25 15.47 7.41
CA ASP A 166 -4.24 16.66 8.25
C ASP A 166 -5.58 17.38 8.10
N LEU A 167 -6.49 17.15 9.06
CA LEU A 167 -7.85 17.70 9.03
C LEU A 167 -7.87 19.24 9.07
N ASN A 168 -6.85 19.87 9.66
CA ASN A 168 -6.79 21.32 9.80
C ASN A 168 -6.30 21.97 8.50
N ALA A 169 -5.27 21.38 7.89
CA ALA A 169 -4.65 21.91 6.68
C ALA A 169 -5.33 21.42 5.38
N LYS A 170 -6.36 20.56 5.47
CA LYS A 170 -7.07 19.96 4.32
C LYS A 170 -6.09 19.31 3.33
N GLU A 171 -5.08 18.65 3.85
CA GLU A 171 -4.04 18.00 3.05
C GLU A 171 -3.81 16.56 3.52
N ILE A 172 -3.30 15.71 2.63
CA ILE A 172 -2.79 14.38 2.98
C ILE A 172 -1.29 14.47 2.99
N LYS A 173 -0.67 14.20 4.15
CA LYS A 173 0.77 14.13 4.29
C LYS A 173 1.23 12.70 4.13
N PHE A 174 2.38 12.52 3.48
CA PHE A 174 2.98 11.21 3.30
C PHE A 174 4.50 11.24 3.47
N ILE A 175 5.06 10.11 3.86
CA ILE A 175 6.51 9.92 4.06
C ILE A 175 6.99 8.77 3.19
N LEU A 176 7.93 9.07 2.29
CA LEU A 176 8.67 8.11 1.49
C LEU A 176 9.98 7.78 2.21
N THR A 177 10.18 6.52 2.60
CA THR A 177 11.34 6.08 3.39
C THR A 177 12.48 5.50 2.55
N ASN A 178 12.32 5.44 1.22
CA ASN A 178 13.25 4.77 0.33
C ASN A 178 13.67 5.68 -0.85
N ASN A 179 14.85 5.43 -1.41
CA ASN A 179 15.44 6.21 -2.50
C ASN A 179 14.82 5.90 -3.88
N GLY A 180 13.71 5.20 -3.91
CA GLY A 180 13.01 4.79 -5.11
C GLY A 180 11.75 3.98 -4.79
N PHE A 181 10.90 3.83 -5.79
CA PHE A 181 9.72 2.98 -5.74
C PHE A 181 10.09 1.58 -6.22
N ARG A 182 9.52 0.53 -5.61
CA ARG A 182 9.72 -0.85 -6.08
C ARG A 182 8.94 -1.13 -7.35
N LYS A 183 7.73 -0.56 -7.44
CA LYS A 183 6.92 -0.62 -8.65
C LYS A 183 7.38 0.44 -9.63
N SER A 184 7.33 0.08 -10.91
CA SER A 184 7.50 1.02 -12.01
C SER A 184 6.39 2.07 -12.08
N ASN A 185 5.26 1.85 -11.40
CA ASN A 185 4.14 2.78 -11.33
C ASN A 185 3.61 2.88 -9.91
N ILE A 186 3.24 4.09 -9.57
CA ILE A 186 2.57 4.41 -8.32
C ILE A 186 1.09 4.59 -8.64
N ARG A 187 0.21 4.07 -7.77
CA ARG A 187 -1.23 4.31 -7.90
C ARG A 187 -1.71 5.19 -6.77
N ILE A 188 -2.62 6.10 -7.06
CA ILE A 188 -3.40 6.81 -6.04
C ILE A 188 -4.83 6.34 -6.18
N ARG A 189 -5.36 5.73 -5.13
CA ARG A 189 -6.78 5.45 -5.01
C ARG A 189 -7.46 6.61 -4.32
N VAL A 190 -8.57 7.05 -4.90
CA VAL A 190 -9.37 8.15 -4.36
C VAL A 190 -10.75 7.61 -4.04
N THR A 191 -11.23 7.89 -2.84
CA THR A 191 -12.61 7.64 -2.43
C THR A 191 -13.28 8.98 -2.15
N THR A 192 -14.40 9.26 -2.81
CA THR A 192 -15.14 10.51 -2.63
C THR A 192 -16.10 10.39 -1.44
N LEU A 193 -16.54 11.52 -0.89
CA LEU A 193 -17.62 11.52 0.10
C LEU A 193 -18.93 11.12 -0.61
N ASP A 194 -19.58 10.07 -0.11
CA ASP A 194 -20.86 9.55 -0.61
C ASP A 194 -21.91 10.69 -0.58
N SER A 195 -22.10 11.32 -1.73
CA SER A 195 -23.07 12.41 -1.94
C SER A 195 -24.27 11.91 -2.76
N GLY A 196 -24.55 10.61 -2.71
CA GLY A 196 -25.63 9.99 -3.50
C GLY A 196 -25.28 9.83 -4.99
N GLN A 197 -23.99 9.86 -5.34
CA GLN A 197 -23.48 9.60 -6.69
C GLN A 197 -22.86 8.19 -6.74
N PRO A 198 -23.09 7.42 -7.82
CA PRO A 198 -22.71 6.00 -7.91
C PRO A 198 -21.19 5.73 -8.00
N ARG A 199 -20.36 6.77 -8.16
CA ARG A 199 -18.90 6.62 -8.29
C ARG A 199 -18.17 7.17 -7.07
N SER A 200 -18.10 6.33 -6.04
CA SER A 200 -17.41 6.65 -4.79
C SER A 200 -15.92 6.28 -4.80
N GLU A 201 -15.40 5.58 -5.81
CA GLU A 201 -13.99 5.12 -5.85
C GLU A 201 -13.39 5.12 -7.27
N PHE A 202 -12.18 5.66 -7.44
CA PHE A 202 -11.41 5.59 -8.71
C PHE A 202 -9.90 5.54 -8.46
N THR A 203 -9.14 5.17 -9.49
CA THR A 203 -7.66 5.03 -9.43
C THR A 203 -6.97 5.93 -10.44
N MET A 204 -5.90 6.58 -9.99
CA MET A 204 -4.98 7.34 -10.82
C MET A 204 -3.61 6.68 -10.81
N VAL A 205 -2.86 6.80 -11.91
CA VAL A 205 -1.53 6.22 -12.06
C VAL A 205 -0.50 7.26 -12.46
N ALA A 206 0.74 7.03 -12.04
CA ALA A 206 1.91 7.78 -12.48
C ALA A 206 3.10 6.84 -12.67
N GLY A 207 3.98 7.20 -13.62
CA GLY A 207 5.24 6.50 -13.82
C GLY A 207 6.21 6.79 -12.68
N ALA A 208 6.65 5.75 -11.99
CA ALA A 208 7.50 5.87 -10.80
C ALA A 208 8.90 6.41 -11.13
N GLU A 209 9.44 6.11 -12.31
CA GLU A 209 10.75 6.62 -12.74
C GLU A 209 10.75 8.16 -12.85
N GLY A 210 9.68 8.73 -13.41
CA GLY A 210 9.53 10.19 -13.53
C GLY A 210 9.48 10.88 -12.18
N ILE A 211 8.73 10.30 -11.24
CA ILE A 211 8.60 10.81 -9.87
C ILE A 211 9.91 10.62 -9.11
N ALA A 212 10.54 9.45 -9.20
CA ALA A 212 11.82 9.16 -8.56
C ALA A 212 12.93 10.07 -9.09
N LYS A 213 12.98 10.33 -10.40
CA LYS A 213 13.95 11.27 -10.98
C LYS A 213 13.71 12.71 -10.53
N ALA A 214 12.44 13.13 -10.40
CA ALA A 214 12.10 14.47 -9.95
C ALA A 214 12.38 14.68 -8.45
N HIS A 215 12.13 13.67 -7.61
CA HIS A 215 12.03 13.82 -6.16
C HIS A 215 13.01 12.99 -5.33
N LEU A 216 13.50 11.88 -5.88
CA LEU A 216 14.31 10.86 -5.21
C LEU A 216 15.69 10.64 -5.86
N GLY A 217 16.15 11.59 -6.70
CA GLY A 217 17.41 11.48 -7.44
C GLY A 217 18.66 11.24 -6.55
N PRO A 218 19.83 10.90 -7.15
CA PRO A 218 20.89 10.06 -6.57
C PRO A 218 21.47 10.47 -5.20
N LEU A 219 21.25 11.71 -4.76
CA LEU A 219 21.73 12.27 -3.49
C LEU A 219 20.73 13.30 -2.88
N PHE A 220 19.41 13.11 -3.05
CA PHE A 220 18.35 14.03 -2.60
C PHE A 220 18.61 15.51 -2.96
N GLY A 221 18.88 15.75 -4.25
CA GLY A 221 19.38 17.02 -4.79
C GLY A 221 18.49 18.25 -4.66
N ASN A 222 17.43 18.23 -3.85
CA ASN A 222 16.75 19.40 -3.30
C ASN A 222 15.96 18.94 -2.07
N ASN A 223 16.18 19.55 -0.90
CA ASN A 223 15.38 19.29 0.31
C ASN A 223 13.93 19.81 0.21
N LYS A 224 13.43 20.04 -1.01
CA LYS A 224 12.10 20.57 -1.27
C LYS A 224 11.06 19.46 -1.08
N ASN A 225 10.07 19.69 -0.23
CA ASN A 225 8.96 18.75 -0.05
C ASN A 225 8.23 18.51 -1.38
N ILE A 226 7.65 17.32 -1.50
CA ILE A 226 6.78 17.01 -2.63
C ILE A 226 5.44 17.69 -2.38
N ASP A 227 5.10 18.69 -3.18
CA ASP A 227 3.85 19.42 -3.04
C ASP A 227 2.97 19.13 -4.26
N TRP A 228 1.95 18.31 -4.06
CA TRP A 228 1.01 17.88 -5.10
C TRP A 228 -0.36 18.52 -4.90
N ASP A 229 -0.99 18.92 -5.99
CA ASP A 229 -2.32 19.55 -6.01
C ASP A 229 -3.32 18.62 -6.71
N PHE A 230 -4.36 18.21 -5.98
CA PHE A 230 -5.41 17.33 -6.46
C PHE A 230 -6.62 18.12 -6.96
N ASP A 231 -6.96 17.92 -8.23
CA ASP A 231 -8.13 18.51 -8.90
C ASP A 231 -9.16 17.41 -9.14
N LEU A 232 -10.26 17.42 -8.37
CA LEU A 232 -11.30 16.39 -8.45
C LEU A 232 -12.09 16.49 -9.75
N ALA A 233 -12.31 17.70 -10.26
CA ALA A 233 -13.09 17.93 -11.47
C ALA A 233 -12.37 17.38 -12.70
N ARG A 234 -11.05 17.54 -12.75
CA ARG A 234 -10.20 17.02 -13.83
C ARG A 234 -9.68 15.60 -13.56
N ARG A 235 -9.82 15.10 -12.33
CA ARG A 235 -9.33 13.79 -11.85
C ARG A 235 -7.85 13.59 -12.15
N VAL A 236 -7.06 14.59 -11.77
CA VAL A 236 -5.60 14.62 -11.91
C VAL A 236 -4.95 15.10 -10.63
N VAL A 237 -3.70 14.68 -10.44
CA VAL A 237 -2.79 15.31 -9.47
C VAL A 237 -1.73 16.04 -10.27
N THR A 238 -1.49 17.30 -9.92
CA THR A 238 -0.50 18.15 -10.59
C THR A 238 0.59 18.58 -9.63
N GLU A 239 1.74 18.93 -10.21
CA GLU A 239 2.85 19.54 -9.51
C GLU A 239 3.33 20.73 -10.32
N ASN A 240 3.26 21.94 -9.76
CA ASN A 240 3.56 23.19 -10.46
C ASN A 240 2.83 23.30 -11.82
N GLY A 241 1.57 22.86 -11.87
CA GLY A 241 0.72 22.87 -13.08
C GLY A 241 1.00 21.74 -14.08
N LYS A 242 1.98 20.86 -13.84
CA LYS A 242 2.24 19.68 -14.67
C LYS A 242 1.50 18.48 -14.10
N VAL A 243 0.77 17.74 -14.95
CA VAL A 243 0.08 16.50 -14.53
C VAL A 243 1.12 15.43 -14.14
N VAL A 244 0.98 14.92 -12.91
CA VAL A 244 1.78 13.83 -12.34
C VAL A 244 0.97 12.54 -12.35
N PHE A 245 -0.25 12.57 -11.82
CA PHE A 245 -1.18 11.43 -11.86
C PHE A 245 -2.40 11.77 -12.69
N LYS A 246 -2.90 10.77 -13.41
CA LYS A 246 -4.15 10.86 -14.18
C LYS A 246 -5.01 9.63 -13.92
N GLU A 247 -6.32 9.82 -13.86
CA GLU A 247 -7.30 8.73 -13.78
C GLU A 247 -7.12 7.72 -14.92
N VAL A 248 -7.22 6.44 -14.56
CA VAL A 248 -7.25 5.30 -15.48
C VAL A 248 -8.70 4.96 -15.78
N ARG A 249 -9.08 4.96 -17.06
CA ARG A 249 -10.45 4.60 -17.48
C ARG A 249 -10.53 3.37 -18.38
N SER A 250 -9.38 2.93 -18.88
CA SER A 250 -9.22 1.80 -19.78
C SER A 250 -8.06 0.90 -19.38
N LEU A 251 -8.09 -0.36 -19.81
CA LEU A 251 -6.95 -1.26 -19.70
C LEU A 251 -5.76 -0.76 -20.52
N GLN A 252 -5.99 0.03 -21.56
CA GLN A 252 -4.89 0.62 -22.34
C GLN A 252 -4.08 1.59 -21.49
N ASP A 253 -4.74 2.48 -20.74
CA ASP A 253 -4.10 3.39 -19.79
C ASP A 253 -3.30 2.62 -18.73
N LEU A 254 -3.83 1.48 -18.29
CA LEU A 254 -3.21 0.60 -17.30
C LEU A 254 -2.03 -0.21 -17.89
N ALA A 255 -2.15 -0.69 -19.12
CA ALA A 255 -1.13 -1.47 -19.82
C ALA A 255 0.05 -0.61 -20.30
N ILE A 256 -0.17 0.68 -20.57
CA ILE A 256 0.91 1.66 -20.78
C ILE A 256 1.70 1.87 -19.49
N ALA A 257 1.06 1.73 -18.33
CA ALA A 257 1.73 1.78 -17.04
C ALA A 257 2.51 0.47 -16.78
N ILE A 258 1.92 -0.73 -16.96
CA ILE A 258 2.60 -2.00 -16.67
C ILE A 258 3.86 -2.18 -17.55
N PRO A 259 5.08 -2.30 -16.99
CA PRO A 259 6.25 -2.66 -17.77
C PRO A 259 6.02 -4.03 -18.35
N GLN A 260 6.04 -4.12 -19.68
CA GLN A 260 6.25 -5.39 -20.35
C GLN A 260 7.56 -5.96 -19.78
N PRO A 261 7.62 -7.22 -19.31
CA PRO A 261 8.87 -7.84 -18.90
C PRO A 261 9.80 -7.90 -20.13
N GLY A 262 10.57 -6.83 -20.32
CA GLY A 262 11.64 -6.73 -21.28
C GLY A 262 12.74 -7.65 -20.80
N ALA A 263 13.06 -8.63 -21.64
CA ALA A 263 14.11 -9.61 -21.43
C ALA A 263 15.42 -8.95 -20.95
N ALA A 264 15.79 -9.22 -19.70
CA ALA A 264 17.18 -9.22 -19.28
C ALA A 264 17.49 -10.65 -18.81
N PRO A 265 18.40 -11.39 -19.47
CA PRO A 265 18.86 -12.66 -18.97
C PRO A 265 19.75 -12.36 -17.77
N VAL A 266 19.28 -12.62 -16.55
CA VAL A 266 20.17 -12.78 -15.40
C VAL A 266 20.64 -14.24 -15.40
N PRO A 267 21.91 -14.52 -15.73
CA PRO A 267 22.45 -15.85 -15.55
C PRO A 267 22.77 -16.02 -14.07
N PHE A 268 22.58 -17.25 -13.59
CA PHE A 268 23.23 -17.80 -12.40
C PHE A 268 22.61 -17.44 -11.03
N LEU A 269 21.63 -18.24 -10.60
CA LEU A 269 21.70 -19.07 -9.38
C LEU A 269 20.50 -20.03 -9.34
N ARG A 270 20.59 -21.10 -10.16
CA ARG A 270 19.81 -22.33 -9.93
C ARG A 270 20.56 -23.15 -8.88
N SER A 271 20.16 -23.04 -7.62
CA SER A 271 20.28 -24.12 -6.61
C SER A 271 19.87 -23.62 -5.24
N LEU A 272 18.58 -23.78 -4.93
CA LEU A 272 18.12 -24.31 -3.65
C LEU A 272 16.65 -24.69 -3.83
N LEU A 273 16.47 -25.97 -4.17
CA LEU A 273 15.18 -26.64 -4.23
C LEU A 273 14.60 -26.69 -2.81
N LEU A 274 13.71 -25.77 -2.48
CA LEU A 274 12.63 -26.09 -1.57
C LEU A 274 11.48 -26.58 -2.45
N PRO A 275 11.04 -27.85 -2.33
CA PRO A 275 9.72 -28.19 -2.83
C PRO A 275 8.75 -27.34 -2.00
N ALA A 276 8.21 -26.28 -2.60
CA ALA A 276 6.96 -25.72 -2.15
C ALA A 276 5.96 -26.87 -2.29
N ALA A 277 5.72 -27.57 -1.18
CA ALA A 277 4.63 -28.49 -1.06
C ALA A 277 3.38 -27.63 -1.26
N PHE A 278 2.86 -27.61 -2.48
CA PHE A 278 1.51 -27.14 -2.74
C PHE A 278 0.62 -28.01 -1.88
N ALA A 279 0.12 -27.41 -0.81
CA ALA A 279 -0.88 -28.01 0.05
C ALA A 279 -1.98 -28.56 -0.85
N GLN A 280 -2.35 -29.82 -0.62
CA GLN A 280 -3.57 -30.39 -1.14
C GLN A 280 -4.69 -29.37 -0.97
N SER A 281 -5.50 -29.18 -2.01
CA SER A 281 -6.72 -28.39 -1.97
C SER A 281 -7.68 -28.98 -0.93
N LEU A 282 -7.42 -28.67 0.34
CA LEU A 282 -8.44 -28.76 1.37
C LEU A 282 -9.45 -27.67 1.03
N PRO A 283 -10.76 -27.96 1.06
CA PRO A 283 -11.75 -26.92 0.96
C PRO A 283 -11.47 -25.93 2.10
N LEU A 284 -10.99 -24.74 1.74
CA LEU A 284 -10.89 -23.65 2.67
C LEU A 284 -12.34 -23.28 3.01
N ASP A 285 -12.75 -23.52 4.25
CA ASP A 285 -14.04 -23.06 4.73
C ASP A 285 -13.94 -21.55 4.95
N ILE A 286 -14.19 -20.80 3.88
CA ILE A 286 -14.25 -19.36 3.93
C ILE A 286 -15.56 -19.02 4.63
N ASP A 287 -15.44 -18.47 5.84
CA ASP A 287 -16.57 -17.97 6.59
C ASP A 287 -17.40 -17.04 5.69
N PRO A 288 -18.64 -17.40 5.34
CA PRO A 288 -19.49 -16.60 4.46
C PRO A 288 -19.61 -15.15 4.91
N VAL A 289 -19.49 -14.89 6.22
CA VAL A 289 -19.54 -13.55 6.82
C VAL A 289 -18.46 -12.61 6.25
N ILE A 290 -17.36 -13.13 5.69
CA ILE A 290 -16.35 -12.27 5.05
C ILE A 290 -16.95 -11.51 3.86
N PHE A 291 -17.91 -12.09 3.14
CA PHE A 291 -18.53 -11.43 1.99
C PHE A 291 -19.52 -10.35 2.42
N ASP A 292 -20.23 -10.55 3.53
CA ASP A 292 -21.11 -9.53 4.12
C ASP A 292 -20.33 -8.24 4.46
N ARG A 293 -19.05 -8.37 4.85
CA ARG A 293 -18.19 -7.21 5.16
C ARG A 293 -17.78 -6.40 3.94
N LEU A 294 -18.02 -6.89 2.72
CA LEU A 294 -17.94 -6.07 1.51
C LEU A 294 -19.07 -5.03 1.46
N GLN A 295 -20.17 -5.27 2.17
CA GLN A 295 -21.33 -4.39 2.26
C GLN A 295 -21.30 -3.42 3.43
N ASP A 296 -20.29 -3.50 4.31
CA ASP A 296 -20.17 -2.64 5.49
C ASP A 296 -20.19 -1.15 5.09
N ASP A 297 -20.79 -0.28 5.91
CA ASP A 297 -20.83 1.15 5.65
C ASP A 297 -19.47 1.83 5.83
N ASP A 298 -18.60 1.26 6.66
CA ASP A 298 -17.22 1.72 6.84
C ASP A 298 -16.33 1.27 5.68
N ALA A 299 -15.81 2.24 4.93
CA ALA A 299 -14.88 2.01 3.81
C ALA A 299 -13.60 1.27 4.25
N SER A 300 -13.12 1.48 5.48
CA SER A 300 -11.96 0.79 6.03
C SER A 300 -12.21 -0.71 6.20
N ILE A 301 -13.40 -1.08 6.67
CA ILE A 301 -13.81 -2.48 6.81
C ILE A 301 -13.92 -3.13 5.43
N ARG A 302 -14.57 -2.47 4.46
CA ARG A 302 -14.69 -3.00 3.09
C ARG A 302 -13.31 -3.26 2.47
N ARG A 303 -12.36 -2.34 2.63
CA ARG A 303 -11.00 -2.51 2.08
C ARG A 303 -10.21 -3.62 2.75
N SER A 304 -10.21 -3.64 4.08
CA SER A 304 -9.57 -4.70 4.84
C SER A 304 -10.10 -6.07 4.42
N THR A 305 -11.41 -6.14 4.15
CA THR A 305 -12.07 -7.36 3.65
C THR A 305 -11.57 -7.76 2.26
N ARG A 306 -11.46 -6.82 1.32
CA ARG A 306 -10.86 -7.08 -0.01
C ARG A 306 -9.42 -7.57 0.09
N ASP A 307 -8.62 -6.95 0.95
CA ASP A 307 -7.21 -7.31 1.15
C ASP A 307 -7.05 -8.68 1.81
N ASN A 308 -7.96 -9.02 2.73
CA ASN A 308 -8.05 -10.33 3.36
C ASN A 308 -8.44 -11.39 2.32
N LEU A 309 -9.47 -11.16 1.52
CA LEU A 309 -9.88 -12.06 0.43
C LEU A 309 -8.71 -12.33 -0.53
N ALA A 310 -7.96 -11.29 -0.91
CA ALA A 310 -6.78 -11.44 -1.74
C ALA A 310 -5.66 -12.23 -1.04
N ALA A 311 -5.51 -12.09 0.28
CA ALA A 311 -4.51 -12.82 1.06
C ALA A 311 -4.82 -14.33 1.20
N LEU A 312 -6.10 -14.73 1.07
CA LEU A 312 -6.49 -16.16 1.08
C LEU A 312 -5.95 -16.93 -0.14
N GLY A 313 -5.61 -16.23 -1.23
CA GLY A 313 -4.94 -16.82 -2.39
C GLY A 313 -5.84 -17.69 -3.28
N PRO A 314 -5.25 -18.52 -4.17
CA PRO A 314 -5.98 -19.24 -5.23
C PRO A 314 -7.12 -20.13 -4.75
N ALA A 315 -7.02 -20.70 -3.54
CA ALA A 315 -8.06 -21.56 -2.97
C ALA A 315 -9.38 -20.81 -2.69
N ALA A 316 -9.36 -19.48 -2.58
CA ALA A 316 -10.55 -18.67 -2.35
C ALA A 316 -11.32 -18.30 -3.64
N VAL A 317 -10.70 -18.50 -4.81
CA VAL A 317 -11.29 -18.16 -6.12
C VAL A 317 -12.66 -18.80 -6.34
N PRO A 318 -12.88 -20.11 -6.06
CA PRO A 318 -14.19 -20.71 -6.29
C PRO A 318 -15.32 -20.10 -5.45
N ALA A 319 -15.03 -19.67 -4.21
CA ALA A 319 -16.01 -19.00 -3.35
C ALA A 319 -16.29 -17.58 -3.82
N MET A 320 -15.26 -16.81 -4.17
CA MET A 320 -15.40 -15.47 -4.72
C MET A 320 -16.24 -15.46 -6.00
N ILE A 321 -15.99 -16.37 -6.94
CA ILE A 321 -16.76 -16.44 -8.19
C ILE A 321 -18.21 -16.86 -7.95
N ARG A 322 -18.45 -17.79 -7.01
CA ARG A 322 -19.81 -18.17 -6.64
C ARG A 322 -20.60 -16.97 -6.11
N HIS A 323 -19.98 -16.19 -5.22
CA HIS A 323 -20.64 -15.02 -4.67
C HIS A 323 -20.84 -13.92 -5.73
N LEU A 324 -19.88 -13.73 -6.64
CA LEU A 324 -20.03 -12.84 -7.79
C LEU A 324 -21.20 -13.25 -8.70
N LYS A 325 -21.46 -14.56 -8.85
CA LYS A 325 -22.59 -15.09 -9.63
C LYS A 325 -23.94 -14.87 -8.94
N GLU A 326 -23.97 -15.00 -7.61
CA GLU A 326 -25.17 -14.85 -6.78
C GLU A 326 -25.62 -13.38 -6.72
N ASP A 327 -24.68 -12.43 -6.63
CA ASP A 327 -24.95 -10.98 -6.51
C ASP A 327 -24.30 -10.17 -7.65
N GLN A 328 -24.73 -10.42 -8.89
CA GLN A 328 -24.18 -9.75 -10.08
C GLN A 328 -24.58 -8.27 -10.20
N ASP A 329 -25.66 -7.84 -9.55
CA ASP A 329 -26.15 -6.46 -9.64
C ASP A 329 -25.60 -5.58 -8.52
N ASP A 330 -25.10 -6.16 -7.43
CA ASP A 330 -24.58 -5.40 -6.31
C ASP A 330 -23.19 -4.81 -6.59
N TYR A 331 -23.11 -3.48 -6.52
CA TYR A 331 -21.87 -2.74 -6.79
C TYR A 331 -20.74 -3.09 -5.83
N ARG A 332 -21.02 -3.15 -4.51
CA ARG A 332 -20.01 -3.34 -3.47
C ARG A 332 -19.41 -4.75 -3.54
N THR A 333 -20.21 -5.76 -3.84
CA THR A 333 -19.83 -7.16 -4.07
C THR A 333 -19.01 -7.28 -5.34
N LYS A 334 -19.50 -6.76 -6.47
CA LYS A 334 -18.77 -6.77 -7.75
C LYS A 334 -17.39 -6.14 -7.62
N LEU A 335 -17.33 -4.92 -7.10
CA LEU A 335 -16.07 -4.20 -6.91
C LEU A 335 -15.16 -4.95 -5.93
N GLY A 336 -15.71 -5.43 -4.81
CA GLY A 336 -14.94 -6.14 -3.78
C GLY A 336 -14.24 -7.38 -4.32
N ILE A 337 -14.99 -8.22 -5.03
CA ILE A 337 -14.48 -9.48 -5.58
C ILE A 337 -13.51 -9.23 -6.73
N THR A 338 -13.89 -8.41 -7.72
CA THR A 338 -13.02 -8.13 -8.87
C THR A 338 -11.71 -7.49 -8.44
N TYR A 339 -11.76 -6.59 -7.44
CA TYR A 339 -10.56 -6.04 -6.83
C TYR A 339 -9.71 -7.11 -6.16
N ALA A 340 -10.29 -7.98 -5.32
CA ALA A 340 -9.53 -9.01 -4.62
C ALA A 340 -8.84 -9.97 -5.60
N LEU A 341 -9.51 -10.35 -6.69
CA LEU A 341 -8.96 -11.16 -7.77
C LEU A 341 -7.80 -10.46 -8.49
N ALA A 342 -7.95 -9.18 -8.84
CA ALA A 342 -6.88 -8.39 -9.45
C ALA A 342 -5.70 -8.21 -8.49
N GLU A 343 -5.96 -8.00 -7.20
CA GLU A 343 -4.94 -7.81 -6.18
C GLU A 343 -4.13 -9.08 -5.92
N MET A 344 -4.76 -10.26 -5.96
CA MET A 344 -4.03 -11.54 -5.94
C MET A 344 -2.99 -11.62 -7.06
N MET A 345 -3.38 -11.20 -8.27
CA MET A 345 -2.49 -11.16 -9.42
C MET A 345 -1.35 -10.14 -9.25
N ARG A 346 -1.62 -8.97 -8.65
CA ARG A 346 -0.60 -7.95 -8.39
C ARG A 346 0.42 -8.35 -7.34
N ARG A 347 -0.03 -9.00 -6.26
CA ARG A 347 0.86 -9.46 -5.17
C ARG A 347 1.82 -10.55 -5.62
N SER A 348 1.49 -11.31 -6.66
CA SER A 348 2.33 -12.40 -7.15
C SER A 348 2.14 -12.62 -8.66
N PRO A 349 2.74 -11.79 -9.53
CA PRO A 349 2.53 -11.81 -10.98
C PRO A 349 3.37 -12.91 -11.66
N THR A 350 3.30 -14.14 -11.15
CA THR A 350 4.06 -15.30 -11.66
C THR A 350 3.20 -16.19 -12.55
N ALA A 351 3.84 -17.02 -13.39
CA ALA A 351 3.12 -17.98 -14.21
C ALA A 351 2.44 -19.05 -13.36
N GLU A 352 3.08 -19.42 -12.25
CA GLU A 352 2.60 -20.39 -11.27
C GLU A 352 1.31 -19.90 -10.59
N THR A 353 1.28 -18.63 -10.17
CA THR A 353 0.06 -18.01 -9.59
C THR A 353 -1.09 -18.01 -10.59
N ARG A 354 -0.82 -17.64 -11.86
CA ARG A 354 -1.83 -17.68 -12.93
C ARG A 354 -2.42 -19.06 -13.10
N GLN A 355 -1.56 -20.07 -13.18
CA GLN A 355 -1.98 -21.45 -13.37
C GLN A 355 -2.80 -21.95 -12.17
N ALA A 356 -2.38 -21.62 -10.94
CA ALA A 356 -3.10 -21.99 -9.73
C ALA A 356 -4.50 -21.36 -9.67
N ILE A 357 -4.64 -20.08 -10.02
CA ILE A 357 -5.95 -19.39 -10.09
C ILE A 357 -6.80 -19.97 -11.21
N SER A 358 -6.23 -20.13 -12.40
CA SER A 358 -6.89 -20.71 -13.58
C SER A 358 -7.42 -22.12 -13.29
N ALA A 359 -6.68 -22.95 -12.56
CA ALA A 359 -7.10 -24.30 -12.17
C ALA A 359 -8.33 -24.31 -11.24
N ASN A 360 -8.58 -23.23 -10.51
CA ASN A 360 -9.74 -23.06 -9.64
C ASN A 360 -10.96 -22.45 -10.37
N LEU A 361 -10.81 -22.07 -11.64
CA LEU A 361 -11.88 -21.54 -12.48
C LEU A 361 -12.42 -22.62 -13.43
N LYS A 362 -13.74 -22.63 -13.60
CA LYS A 362 -14.47 -23.44 -14.58
C LYS A 362 -14.75 -22.62 -15.84
N GLY A 363 -15.04 -23.30 -16.94
CA GLY A 363 -15.40 -22.62 -18.21
C GLY A 363 -16.59 -21.66 -18.07
N GLU A 364 -17.58 -22.03 -17.25
CA GLU A 364 -18.76 -21.22 -16.93
C GLU A 364 -18.48 -19.97 -16.08
N ASP A 365 -17.27 -19.82 -15.54
CA ASP A 365 -16.89 -18.64 -14.74
C ASP A 365 -16.47 -17.46 -15.64
N PHE A 366 -15.95 -17.76 -16.84
CA PHE A 366 -15.42 -16.75 -17.76
C PHE A 366 -16.48 -15.77 -18.29
N PRO A 367 -17.70 -16.19 -18.67
CA PRO A 367 -18.75 -15.25 -19.04
C PRO A 367 -19.07 -14.23 -17.93
N VAL A 368 -19.06 -14.65 -16.66
CA VAL A 368 -19.33 -13.75 -15.52
C VAL A 368 -18.21 -12.75 -15.32
N LEU A 369 -16.95 -13.21 -15.39
CA LEU A 369 -15.78 -12.34 -15.30
C LEU A 369 -15.71 -11.34 -16.46
N VAL A 370 -16.05 -11.79 -17.67
CA VAL A 370 -16.09 -10.92 -18.85
C VAL A 370 -17.24 -9.93 -18.78
N ALA A 371 -18.40 -10.32 -18.25
CA ALA A 371 -19.50 -9.39 -17.99
C ALA A 371 -19.10 -8.31 -16.98
N ALA A 372 -18.38 -8.66 -15.90
CA ALA A 372 -17.81 -7.68 -14.99
C ALA A 372 -16.77 -6.76 -15.69
N ALA A 373 -16.02 -7.28 -16.67
CA ALA A 373 -15.14 -6.49 -17.55
C ALA A 373 -15.91 -5.73 -18.67
N GLN A 374 -17.23 -5.72 -18.65
CA GLN A 374 -18.11 -4.87 -19.46
C GLN A 374 -18.96 -3.91 -18.61
N ASP A 375 -18.75 -3.89 -17.29
CA ASP A 375 -19.55 -3.10 -16.37
C ASP A 375 -19.55 -1.61 -16.73
N ASP A 376 -20.68 -0.95 -16.45
CA ASP A 376 -20.86 0.50 -16.66
C ASP A 376 -20.03 1.31 -15.66
N ASP A 377 -19.72 0.73 -14.50
CA ASP A 377 -18.74 1.31 -13.59
C ASP A 377 -17.31 1.07 -14.09
N ASP A 378 -16.57 2.16 -14.29
CA ASP A 378 -15.20 2.10 -14.79
C ASP A 378 -14.27 1.33 -13.85
N THR A 379 -14.48 1.43 -12.53
CA THR A 379 -13.60 0.78 -11.56
C THR A 379 -13.84 -0.72 -11.56
N VAL A 380 -15.09 -1.19 -11.52
CA VAL A 380 -15.42 -2.63 -11.65
C VAL A 380 -14.86 -3.19 -12.96
N ARG A 381 -15.14 -2.51 -14.07
CA ARG A 381 -14.65 -2.89 -15.41
C ARG A 381 -13.14 -3.02 -15.44
N LEU A 382 -12.43 -2.04 -14.89
CA LEU A 382 -10.97 -2.00 -14.88
C LEU A 382 -10.37 -3.09 -14.00
N GLN A 383 -10.94 -3.37 -12.82
CA GLN A 383 -10.45 -4.45 -11.95
C GLN A 383 -10.66 -5.83 -12.60
N ALA A 384 -11.87 -6.09 -13.12
CA ALA A 384 -12.18 -7.34 -13.81
C ALA A 384 -11.33 -7.53 -15.07
N GLY A 385 -11.18 -6.46 -15.86
CA GLY A 385 -10.34 -6.45 -17.04
C GLY A 385 -8.86 -6.67 -16.72
N GLU A 386 -8.32 -6.02 -15.68
CA GLU A 386 -6.92 -6.20 -15.25
C GLU A 386 -6.70 -7.65 -14.80
N PHE A 387 -7.64 -8.22 -14.04
CA PHE A 387 -7.59 -9.62 -13.65
C PHE A 387 -7.53 -10.55 -14.87
N LEU A 388 -8.45 -10.42 -15.83
CA LEU A 388 -8.48 -11.26 -17.05
C LEU A 388 -7.24 -11.06 -17.94
N TYR A 389 -6.79 -9.82 -18.09
CA TYR A 389 -5.57 -9.46 -18.82
C TYR A 389 -4.33 -10.14 -18.23
N LEU A 390 -4.21 -10.11 -16.89
CA LEU A 390 -3.10 -10.74 -16.18
C LEU A 390 -3.23 -12.26 -16.14
N LEU A 391 -4.44 -12.81 -16.04
CA LEU A 391 -4.71 -14.24 -15.93
C LEU A 391 -4.24 -15.02 -17.19
N GLN A 392 -4.38 -14.43 -18.38
CA GLN A 392 -3.94 -15.01 -19.67
C GLN A 392 -4.54 -16.39 -19.97
N ASP A 393 -5.78 -16.63 -19.55
CA ASP A 393 -6.46 -17.90 -19.77
C ASP A 393 -7.27 -17.90 -21.07
N GLN A 394 -6.98 -18.84 -21.96
CA GLN A 394 -7.62 -18.94 -23.28
C GLN A 394 -9.15 -19.08 -23.22
N ARG A 395 -9.71 -19.55 -22.10
CA ARG A 395 -11.15 -19.67 -21.92
C ARG A 395 -11.87 -18.31 -21.88
N SER A 396 -11.16 -17.20 -21.69
CA SER A 396 -11.72 -15.85 -21.79
C SER A 396 -11.92 -15.38 -23.23
N ILE A 397 -11.21 -15.96 -24.22
CA ILE A 397 -11.19 -15.46 -25.60
C ILE A 397 -12.59 -15.43 -26.19
N ARG A 398 -13.33 -16.55 -26.12
CA ARG A 398 -14.65 -16.61 -26.75
C ARG A 398 -15.66 -15.66 -26.09
N PRO A 399 -15.83 -15.67 -24.75
CA PRO A 399 -16.69 -14.70 -24.09
C PRO A 399 -16.28 -13.24 -24.38
N SER A 400 -14.98 -12.93 -24.44
CA SER A 400 -14.51 -11.58 -24.76
C SER A 400 -14.78 -11.17 -26.22
N ILE A 401 -14.73 -12.11 -27.18
CA ILE A 401 -15.15 -11.83 -28.57
C ILE A 401 -16.64 -11.45 -28.60
N ASP A 402 -17.47 -12.26 -27.94
CA ASP A 402 -18.92 -12.02 -27.88
C ASP A 402 -19.22 -10.67 -27.18
N ALA A 403 -18.52 -10.37 -26.08
CA ALA A 403 -18.65 -9.10 -25.35
C ALA A 403 -18.16 -7.88 -26.16
N ALA A 404 -17.06 -7.99 -26.90
CA ALA A 404 -16.55 -6.91 -27.74
C ALA A 404 -17.56 -6.52 -28.84
N ALA A 405 -18.31 -7.49 -29.35
CA ALA A 405 -19.34 -7.28 -30.37
C ALA A 405 -20.57 -6.54 -29.84
N THR A 406 -20.91 -6.75 -28.57
CA THR A 406 -22.09 -6.13 -27.92
C THR A 406 -21.74 -4.90 -27.08
N ALA A 407 -20.47 -4.50 -27.03
CA ALA A 407 -20.00 -3.39 -26.22
C ALA A 407 -20.72 -2.08 -26.58
N SER A 408 -21.16 -1.36 -25.55
CA SER A 408 -21.89 -0.08 -25.70
C SER A 408 -21.01 1.07 -26.20
N ASP A 409 -19.70 0.96 -26.02
CA ASP A 409 -18.73 1.99 -26.38
C ASP A 409 -17.38 1.41 -26.81
N GLU A 410 -16.54 2.27 -27.40
CA GLU A 410 -15.24 1.90 -27.94
C GLU A 410 -14.24 1.47 -26.87
N ILE A 411 -14.31 2.03 -25.66
CA ILE A 411 -13.39 1.70 -24.56
C ILE A 411 -13.64 0.27 -24.09
N LYS A 412 -14.91 -0.08 -23.86
CA LYS A 412 -15.31 -1.43 -23.47
C LYS A 412 -14.91 -2.48 -24.50
N ALA A 413 -15.07 -2.18 -25.79
CA ALA A 413 -14.61 -3.07 -26.85
C ALA A 413 -13.09 -3.20 -26.89
N ALA A 414 -12.36 -2.08 -26.77
CA ALA A 414 -10.90 -2.07 -26.74
C ALA A 414 -10.35 -2.88 -25.56
N ASP A 415 -10.95 -2.77 -24.38
CA ASP A 415 -10.59 -3.54 -23.19
C ASP A 415 -10.74 -5.06 -23.45
N GLN A 416 -11.83 -5.49 -24.11
CA GLN A 416 -12.00 -6.90 -24.50
C GLN A 416 -10.96 -7.37 -25.52
N VAL A 417 -10.62 -6.54 -26.50
CA VAL A 417 -9.55 -6.86 -27.47
C VAL A 417 -8.19 -7.01 -26.76
N LEU A 418 -7.91 -6.22 -25.73
CA LEU A 418 -6.69 -6.37 -24.93
C LEU A 418 -6.69 -7.67 -24.11
N ILE A 419 -7.83 -8.06 -23.55
CA ILE A 419 -7.98 -9.37 -22.87
C ILE A 419 -7.73 -10.52 -23.85
N ILE A 420 -8.35 -10.47 -25.04
CA ILE A 420 -8.18 -11.48 -26.11
C ILE A 420 -6.71 -11.59 -26.51
N ARG A 421 -6.02 -10.46 -26.70
CA ARG A 421 -4.61 -10.44 -27.05
C ARG A 421 -3.76 -11.23 -26.06
N GLU A 422 -3.91 -10.95 -24.78
CA GLU A 422 -3.07 -11.55 -23.75
C GLU A 422 -3.42 -13.02 -23.50
N ALA A 423 -4.70 -13.36 -23.50
CA ALA A 423 -5.16 -14.76 -23.41
C ALA A 423 -4.71 -15.60 -24.62
N GLY A 424 -4.64 -14.99 -25.81
CA GLY A 424 -4.27 -15.67 -27.04
C GLY A 424 -2.76 -15.71 -27.33
N LYS A 425 -1.89 -15.28 -26.41
CA LYS A 425 -0.43 -15.27 -26.61
C LYS A 425 0.12 -16.64 -27.04
N ASN A 426 -0.41 -17.71 -26.45
CA ASN A 426 0.03 -19.09 -26.66
C ASN A 426 -0.76 -19.84 -27.74
N LEU A 427 -1.67 -19.17 -28.46
CA LEU A 427 -2.38 -19.77 -29.59
C LEU A 427 -1.44 -19.97 -30.78
N SER A 428 -1.72 -21.00 -31.57
CA SER A 428 -1.13 -21.19 -32.89
C SER A 428 -1.54 -20.07 -33.86
N SER A 429 -0.80 -19.91 -34.95
CA SER A 429 -1.10 -18.90 -35.98
C SER A 429 -2.51 -19.09 -36.58
N ASP A 430 -2.92 -20.33 -36.78
CA ASP A 430 -4.25 -20.65 -37.34
C ASP A 430 -5.38 -20.29 -36.38
N GLU A 431 -5.19 -20.53 -35.07
CA GLU A 431 -6.15 -20.13 -34.04
C GLU A 431 -6.24 -18.61 -33.91
N LYS A 432 -5.11 -17.90 -33.95
CA LYS A 432 -5.08 -16.43 -33.97
C LYS A 432 -5.85 -15.87 -35.16
N LEU A 433 -5.68 -16.47 -36.35
CA LEU A 433 -6.41 -16.05 -37.55
C LEU A 433 -7.93 -16.23 -37.38
N LYS A 434 -8.38 -17.36 -36.84
CA LYS A 434 -9.81 -17.60 -36.55
C LYS A 434 -10.40 -16.59 -35.57
N VAL A 435 -9.62 -16.17 -34.57
CA VAL A 435 -10.04 -15.12 -33.63
C VAL A 435 -10.18 -13.77 -34.34
N ILE A 436 -9.23 -13.41 -35.21
CA ILE A 436 -9.28 -12.19 -36.02
C ILE A 436 -10.49 -12.21 -36.96
N GLU A 437 -10.76 -13.34 -37.62
CA GLU A 437 -11.95 -13.53 -38.46
C GLU A 437 -13.23 -13.35 -37.66
N SER A 438 -13.33 -14.02 -36.50
CA SER A 438 -14.49 -13.91 -35.61
C SER A 438 -14.75 -12.47 -35.16
N LEU A 439 -13.71 -11.70 -34.86
CA LEU A 439 -13.84 -10.28 -34.48
C LEU A 439 -14.33 -9.43 -35.66
N ASN A 440 -13.78 -9.63 -36.86
CA ASN A 440 -14.18 -8.87 -38.06
C ASN A 440 -15.63 -9.18 -38.47
N ASP A 441 -16.05 -10.45 -38.39
CA ASP A 441 -17.40 -10.89 -38.77
C ASP A 441 -18.48 -10.26 -37.86
N LEU A 442 -18.11 -9.94 -36.62
CA LEU A 442 -18.98 -9.28 -35.65
C LEU A 442 -19.00 -7.74 -35.78
N GLY A 443 -18.22 -7.19 -36.71
CA GLY A 443 -17.91 -5.76 -36.90
C GLY A 443 -19.06 -4.82 -37.28
N ALA A 444 -20.32 -5.12 -36.93
CA ALA A 444 -21.44 -4.22 -37.21
C ALA A 444 -21.45 -2.96 -36.31
N VAL A 445 -20.91 -3.03 -35.09
CA VAL A 445 -21.18 -2.02 -34.04
C VAL A 445 -19.99 -1.10 -33.71
N ASN A 446 -18.74 -1.50 -33.99
CA ASN A 446 -17.56 -0.76 -33.52
C ASN A 446 -16.49 -0.53 -34.60
N ASP A 447 -16.13 0.73 -34.84
CA ASP A 447 -15.17 1.13 -35.87
C ASP A 447 -13.73 0.64 -35.60
N LEU A 448 -13.37 0.43 -34.33
CA LEU A 448 -12.12 -0.21 -33.92
C LEU A 448 -12.02 -1.65 -34.48
N ILE A 449 -13.13 -2.38 -34.40
CA ILE A 449 -13.24 -3.79 -34.80
C ILE A 449 -13.35 -3.92 -36.33
N LYS A 450 -13.99 -2.97 -37.01
CA LYS A 450 -14.11 -2.94 -38.48
C LYS A 450 -12.76 -2.81 -39.20
N ASN A 451 -11.79 -2.16 -38.58
CA ASN A 451 -10.50 -1.91 -39.20
C ASN A 451 -9.51 -3.04 -38.90
N LYS A 452 -9.42 -4.01 -39.82
CA LYS A 452 -8.51 -5.17 -39.73
C LYS A 452 -7.05 -4.78 -39.45
N ASP A 453 -6.55 -3.67 -40.01
CA ASP A 453 -5.19 -3.18 -39.80
C ASP A 453 -5.01 -2.56 -38.40
N ALA A 454 -6.05 -1.94 -37.85
CA ALA A 454 -6.04 -1.47 -36.46
C ALA A 454 -6.07 -2.66 -35.49
N LEU A 455 -6.94 -3.63 -35.74
CA LEU A 455 -7.07 -4.84 -34.92
C LEU A 455 -5.77 -5.65 -34.86
N THR A 456 -5.12 -5.86 -36.01
CA THR A 456 -3.83 -6.55 -36.10
C THR A 456 -2.74 -5.80 -35.31
N ARG A 457 -2.72 -4.46 -35.38
CA ARG A 457 -1.78 -3.64 -34.58
C ARG A 457 -2.00 -3.74 -33.08
N ILE A 458 -3.25 -3.83 -32.63
CA ILE A 458 -3.58 -3.92 -31.20
C ILE A 458 -3.26 -5.31 -30.65
N LEU A 459 -3.66 -6.35 -31.39
CA LEU A 459 -3.41 -7.76 -31.04
C LEU A 459 -1.91 -8.11 -31.14
N LYS A 460 -1.14 -7.43 -31.99
CA LYS A 460 0.28 -7.74 -32.24
C LYS A 460 0.50 -9.22 -32.64
N TRP A 461 -0.45 -9.77 -33.41
CA TRP A 461 -0.45 -11.16 -33.88
C TRP A 461 -0.07 -11.27 -35.35
#